data_AF-A0A9Q9VIC9-F1
#
_entry.id   AF-A0A9Q9VIC9-F1
#
_cell.length_a   1.000
_cell.length_b   1.000
_cell.length_c   1.000
_cell.angle_alpha   90.00
_cell.angle_beta   90.00
_cell.angle_gamma   90.00
#
_symmetry.space_group_name_H-M   'P 1'
#
loop_
_entity.id
_entity.type
_entity.pdbx_description
1 polymer ?
#
loop_
_entity_poly.entity_id
_entity_poly.type
_entity_poly.pdbx_seq_one_letter_code
_entity_poly.pdbx_strand_id
1 'polypeptide(L)'
;MFHIQVQHTRKLLPCVLLSLIVGVVMGQRSVSSKRDCSKEEYWTDGLCCDKCAPGFKLIRKCSSSMASQCEKCSEGTYLDNMNYFPNCFRCEKCTKRNAVVISPCTPQKNTVCGCQHGYYKKVFDQISWDCVPVKRTVSVAIRGLLPKPSPQSPKYSRVSGRVQVRFGSGTSLYLK
;
A
#
# COMPACT_ATOMS: atom_id res chain seq x y z
N MET A 1 66.83 19.55 53.40
CA MET A 1 65.84 19.36 54.47
C MET A 1 64.51 19.95 54.00
N PHE A 2 63.50 19.09 53.91
CA PHE A 2 62.05 19.31 53.77
C PHE A 2 61.42 19.86 52.47
N HIS A 3 60.71 18.94 51.80
CA HIS A 3 59.56 19.13 50.90
C HIS A 3 58.46 20.00 51.53
N ILE A 4 57.76 20.81 50.72
CA ILE A 4 56.30 21.08 50.80
C ILE A 4 55.80 21.29 49.37
N GLN A 5 54.98 20.34 48.90
CA GLN A 5 54.05 20.46 47.77
C GLN A 5 52.90 21.42 48.15
N VAL A 6 52.02 21.76 47.20
CA VAL A 6 50.56 22.02 47.40
C VAL A 6 50.05 23.35 46.76
N GLN A 7 48.97 23.20 45.97
CA GLN A 7 48.00 24.18 45.43
C GLN A 7 48.17 24.79 44.03
N HIS A 8 48.30 23.93 43.02
CA HIS A 8 47.82 24.20 41.66
C HIS A 8 46.30 23.93 41.55
N THR A 9 45.46 24.59 42.36
CA THR A 9 44.02 24.26 42.48
C THR A 9 43.05 25.47 42.48
N ARG A 10 43.53 26.71 42.33
CA ARG A 10 42.68 27.91 42.43
C ARG A 10 42.16 28.52 41.12
N LYS A 11 42.48 27.95 39.96
CA LYS A 11 41.94 28.41 38.65
C LYS A 11 40.81 27.54 38.09
N LEU A 12 40.45 26.46 38.78
CA LEU A 12 39.35 25.58 38.33
C LEU A 12 37.97 26.11 38.77
N LEU A 13 37.88 26.76 39.94
CA LEU A 13 36.60 27.26 40.49
C LEU A 13 35.90 28.35 39.64
N PRO A 14 36.59 29.41 39.15
CA PRO A 14 35.93 30.44 38.33
C PRO A 14 35.57 29.92 36.93
N CYS A 15 36.34 28.98 36.38
CA CYS A 15 36.05 28.35 35.09
C CYS A 15 34.82 27.43 35.15
N VAL A 16 34.60 26.72 36.27
CA VAL A 16 33.41 25.88 36.45
C VAL A 16 32.15 26.74 36.59
N LEU A 17 32.22 27.87 37.30
CA LEU A 17 31.11 28.83 37.41
C LEU A 17 30.75 29.49 36.07
N LEU A 18 31.74 29.89 35.27
CA LEU A 18 31.55 30.40 33.90
C LEU A 18 31.01 29.33 32.92
N SER A 19 31.41 28.07 33.08
CA SER A 19 30.87 26.97 32.28
C SER A 19 29.41 26.66 32.62
N LEU A 20 29.02 26.76 33.90
CA LEU A 20 27.64 26.53 34.35
C LEU A 20 26.69 27.62 33.84
N ILE A 21 27.09 28.90 33.87
CA ILE A 21 26.27 29.99 33.30
C ILE A 21 26.14 29.90 31.78
N VAL A 22 27.18 29.48 31.04
CA VAL A 22 27.05 29.26 29.58
C VAL A 22 26.18 28.05 29.28
N GLY A 23 26.27 26.98 30.08
CA GLY A 23 25.42 25.78 29.94
C GLY A 23 23.93 26.03 30.24
N VAL A 24 23.62 26.96 31.15
CA VAL A 24 22.23 27.38 31.47
C VAL A 24 21.67 28.34 30.42
N VAL A 25 22.49 29.24 29.85
CA VAL A 25 22.04 30.18 28.79
C VAL A 25 21.96 29.50 27.42
N MET A 26 22.73 28.44 27.19
CA MET A 26 22.52 27.48 26.11
C MET A 26 21.43 26.46 26.48
N GLY A 27 20.38 26.94 27.15
CA GLY A 27 19.10 26.24 27.28
C GLY A 27 18.63 25.88 25.88
N GLN A 28 18.66 24.58 25.62
CA GLN A 28 18.06 23.86 24.51
C GLN A 28 17.43 24.77 23.46
N ARG A 29 18.15 25.06 22.37
CA ARG A 29 17.47 25.30 21.11
C ARG A 29 16.69 24.03 20.82
N SER A 30 15.43 23.97 21.24
CA SER A 30 14.44 23.11 20.63
C SER A 30 14.28 23.60 19.19
N VAL A 31 15.26 23.28 18.34
CA VAL A 31 15.01 23.14 16.92
C VAL A 31 14.03 21.97 16.88
N SER A 32 12.74 22.29 16.90
CA SER A 32 11.67 21.36 16.59
C SER A 32 11.85 20.95 15.15
N SER A 33 12.80 20.04 14.95
CA SER A 33 13.21 19.49 13.68
C SER A 33 12.27 18.34 13.36
N LYS A 34 11.06 18.72 12.94
CA LYS A 34 10.12 18.05 12.01
C LYS A 34 8.70 18.36 12.46
N ARG A 35 7.94 18.93 11.53
CA ARG A 35 6.61 19.46 11.72
C ARG A 35 5.65 18.26 11.68
N ASP A 36 5.29 17.73 12.84
CA ASP A 36 4.54 16.48 12.95
C ASP A 36 3.04 16.75 12.78
N CYS A 37 2.56 16.64 11.55
CA CYS A 37 1.15 16.53 11.27
C CYS A 37 0.64 15.12 11.62
N SER A 38 -0.68 14.98 11.79
CA SER A 38 -1.29 13.66 11.95
C SER A 38 -1.10 12.79 10.69
N LYS A 39 -1.39 11.49 10.78
CA LYS A 39 -1.22 10.56 9.66
C LYS A 39 -2.13 10.91 8.49
N GLU A 40 -3.27 11.52 8.77
CA GLU A 40 -4.31 11.94 7.84
C GLU A 40 -4.01 13.32 7.24
N GLU A 41 -2.93 13.98 7.67
CA GLU A 41 -2.52 15.30 7.20
C GLU A 41 -1.18 15.26 6.46
N TYR A 42 -0.89 16.32 5.72
CA TYR A 42 0.39 16.57 5.09
C TYR A 42 0.85 18.00 5.37
N TRP A 43 2.16 18.17 5.51
CA TRP A 43 2.75 19.48 5.74
C TRP A 43 2.92 20.25 4.43
N THR A 44 2.36 21.46 4.34
CA THR A 44 2.55 22.38 3.22
C THR A 44 2.48 23.83 3.71
N ASP A 45 3.26 24.73 3.12
CA ASP A 45 3.10 26.19 3.28
C ASP A 45 3.04 26.75 4.72
N GLY A 46 3.62 26.06 5.71
CA GLY A 46 3.59 26.54 7.08
C GLY A 46 2.53 25.89 7.97
N LEU A 47 1.70 24.99 7.44
CA LEU A 47 0.58 24.38 8.14
C LEU A 47 0.39 22.88 7.82
N CYS A 48 -0.39 22.20 8.65
CA CYS A 48 -0.88 20.85 8.40
C CYS A 48 -2.20 20.93 7.65
N CYS A 49 -2.30 20.21 6.53
CA CYS A 49 -3.49 20.15 5.70
C CYS A 49 -4.05 18.73 5.66
N ASP A 50 -5.37 18.60 5.66
CA ASP A 50 -6.05 17.31 5.47
C ASP A 50 -5.68 16.69 4.13
N LYS A 51 -5.40 15.39 4.13
CA LYS A 51 -5.30 14.59 2.91
C LYS A 51 -6.68 14.28 2.34
N CYS A 52 -6.73 14.04 1.05
CA CYS A 52 -7.89 13.47 0.37
C CYS A 52 -8.01 11.97 0.65
N ALA A 53 -9.26 11.52 0.85
CA ALA A 53 -9.59 10.11 1.01
C ALA A 53 -9.27 9.29 -0.25
N PRO A 54 -9.13 7.95 -0.12
CA PRO A 54 -9.07 7.07 -1.29
C PRO A 54 -10.20 7.35 -2.28
N GLY A 55 -9.84 7.40 -3.55
CA GLY A 55 -10.72 7.74 -4.68
C GLY A 55 -11.01 9.22 -4.86
N PHE A 56 -10.28 10.10 -4.17
CA PHE A 56 -10.32 11.54 -4.38
C PHE A 56 -8.91 12.10 -4.61
N LYS A 57 -8.79 13.01 -5.59
CA LYS A 57 -7.59 13.82 -5.86
C LYS A 57 -7.72 15.18 -5.20
N LEU A 58 -6.61 15.82 -4.89
CA LEU A 58 -6.55 17.18 -4.39
C LEU A 58 -6.76 18.18 -5.53
N ILE A 59 -7.78 19.03 -5.43
CA ILE A 59 -8.03 20.10 -6.41
C ILE A 59 -7.64 21.48 -5.87
N ARG A 60 -7.68 21.68 -4.54
CA ARG A 60 -7.15 22.89 -3.89
C ARG A 60 -6.53 22.53 -2.56
N LYS A 61 -5.31 23.03 -2.32
CA LYS A 61 -4.65 22.94 -1.02
C LYS A 61 -5.47 23.68 0.04
N CYS A 62 -5.31 23.26 1.29
CA CYS A 62 -5.88 23.97 2.42
C CYS A 62 -5.14 25.30 2.67
N SER A 63 -5.75 26.16 3.47
CA SER A 63 -5.20 27.42 3.97
C SER A 63 -5.55 27.58 5.44
N SER A 64 -5.14 28.66 6.09
CA SER A 64 -5.45 28.92 7.51
C SER A 64 -6.96 28.95 7.83
N SER A 65 -7.82 29.17 6.85
CA SER A 65 -9.28 29.29 7.04
C SER A 65 -10.10 28.27 6.24
N MET A 66 -9.48 27.43 5.42
CA MET A 66 -10.20 26.52 4.51
C MET A 66 -9.49 25.18 4.42
N ALA A 67 -10.24 24.09 4.60
CA ALA A 67 -9.74 22.72 4.45
C ALA A 67 -9.33 22.40 3.01
N SER A 68 -8.58 21.31 2.82
CA SER A 68 -8.24 20.80 1.49
C SER A 68 -9.52 20.46 0.71
N GLN A 69 -9.57 20.87 -0.56
CA GLN A 69 -10.68 20.49 -1.44
C GLN A 69 -10.30 19.29 -2.29
N CYS A 70 -11.16 18.28 -2.27
CA CYS A 70 -10.93 17.01 -2.91
C CYS A 70 -12.05 16.70 -3.91
N GLU A 71 -11.70 16.09 -5.04
CA GLU A 71 -12.62 15.71 -6.10
C GLU A 71 -12.51 14.22 -6.40
N LYS A 72 -13.65 13.56 -6.61
CA LYS A 72 -13.69 12.12 -6.91
C LYS A 72 -12.94 11.82 -8.21
N CYS A 73 -12.19 10.72 -8.23
CA CYS A 73 -11.56 10.22 -9.45
C CYS A 73 -12.62 9.89 -10.51
N SER A 74 -12.35 10.26 -11.76
CA SER A 74 -13.19 9.94 -12.91
C SER A 74 -13.17 8.44 -13.23
N GLU A 75 -14.15 7.97 -13.99
CA GLU A 75 -14.18 6.58 -14.46
C GLU A 75 -12.87 6.20 -15.17
N GLY A 76 -12.39 4.99 -14.90
CA GLY A 76 -11.11 4.51 -15.42
C GLY A 76 -9.87 5.07 -14.70
N THR A 77 -10.04 5.76 -13.57
CA THR A 77 -8.93 6.20 -12.71
C THR A 77 -9.17 5.90 -11.22
N TYR A 78 -8.09 5.78 -10.44
CA TYR A 78 -8.15 5.44 -9.02
C TYR A 78 -7.05 6.09 -8.17
N LEU A 79 -7.28 6.17 -6.86
CA LEU A 79 -6.32 6.44 -5.81
C LEU A 79 -6.69 5.58 -4.60
N ASP A 80 -5.79 4.73 -4.13
CA ASP A 80 -6.08 3.70 -3.13
C ASP A 80 -5.72 4.07 -1.69
N ASN A 81 -5.06 5.21 -1.50
CA ASN A 81 -4.55 5.66 -0.21
C ASN A 81 -4.97 7.12 0.09
N MET A 82 -4.90 7.49 1.38
CA MET A 82 -4.97 8.89 1.80
C MET A 82 -3.84 9.67 1.12
N ASN A 83 -4.17 10.71 0.38
CA ASN A 83 -3.22 11.34 -0.53
C ASN A 83 -3.38 12.87 -0.63
N TYR A 84 -2.41 13.52 -1.25
CA TYR A 84 -2.46 14.94 -1.61
C TYR A 84 -2.09 15.12 -3.10
N PHE A 85 -2.37 14.09 -3.92
CA PHE A 85 -2.00 14.09 -5.33
C PHE A 85 -3.01 14.88 -6.16
N PRO A 86 -2.54 15.65 -7.16
CA PRO A 86 -3.43 16.42 -8.03
C PRO A 86 -4.12 15.56 -9.11
N ASN A 87 -3.66 14.32 -9.31
CA ASN A 87 -4.12 13.43 -10.37
C ASN A 87 -4.40 12.03 -9.83
N CYS A 88 -5.39 11.36 -10.41
CA CYS A 88 -5.65 9.94 -10.17
C CYS A 88 -4.83 9.06 -11.12
N PHE A 89 -4.49 7.85 -10.70
CA PHE A 89 -3.80 6.88 -11.54
C PHE A 89 -4.77 6.22 -12.52
N ARG A 90 -4.30 5.89 -13.73
CA ARG A 90 -5.13 5.15 -14.70
C ARG A 90 -5.26 3.70 -14.24
N CYS A 91 -6.46 3.14 -14.35
CA CYS A 91 -6.67 1.73 -14.04
C CYS A 91 -5.87 0.83 -14.98
N GLU A 92 -5.33 -0.25 -14.43
CA GLU A 92 -4.69 -1.32 -15.21
C GLU A 92 -5.72 -1.99 -16.14
N LYS A 93 -5.26 -2.37 -17.33
CA LYS A 93 -6.03 -3.17 -18.28
C LYS A 93 -5.40 -4.56 -18.37
N CYS A 94 -6.21 -5.60 -18.24
CA CYS A 94 -5.77 -6.98 -18.35
C CYS A 94 -5.56 -7.38 -19.81
N THR A 95 -4.45 -6.91 -20.40
CA THR A 95 -4.13 -7.08 -21.84
C THR A 95 -3.28 -8.31 -22.15
N LYS A 96 -2.72 -8.96 -21.13
CA LYS A 96 -1.93 -10.19 -21.29
C LYS A 96 -2.81 -11.32 -21.84
N ARG A 97 -2.21 -12.21 -22.64
CA ARG A 97 -2.93 -13.35 -23.20
C ARG A 97 -3.44 -14.24 -22.07
N ASN A 98 -4.70 -14.67 -22.15
CA ASN A 98 -5.38 -15.48 -21.12
C ASN A 98 -5.56 -14.77 -19.76
N ALA A 99 -5.29 -13.46 -19.67
CA ALA A 99 -5.61 -12.69 -18.48
C ALA A 99 -7.08 -12.23 -18.50
N VAL A 100 -7.66 -12.13 -17.32
CA VAL A 100 -9.04 -11.70 -17.09
C VAL A 100 -9.09 -10.74 -15.89
N VAL A 101 -10.13 -9.91 -15.87
CA VAL A 101 -10.43 -9.04 -14.72
C VAL A 101 -10.97 -9.91 -13.58
N ILE A 102 -10.26 -9.94 -12.46
CA ILE A 102 -10.69 -10.61 -11.24
C ILE A 102 -11.46 -9.63 -10.35
N SER A 103 -10.99 -8.38 -10.28
CA SER A 103 -11.68 -7.29 -9.59
C SER A 103 -11.69 -6.07 -10.50
N PRO A 104 -12.87 -5.47 -10.77
CA PRO A 104 -12.96 -4.28 -11.61
C PRO A 104 -12.36 -3.06 -10.91
N CYS A 105 -11.93 -2.09 -11.70
CA CYS A 105 -11.46 -0.83 -11.14
C CYS A 105 -12.61 -0.05 -10.47
N THR A 106 -12.29 0.62 -9.38
CA THR A 106 -13.15 1.62 -8.73
C THR A 106 -12.32 2.87 -8.45
N PRO A 107 -12.93 4.02 -8.10
CA PRO A 107 -12.15 5.19 -7.71
C PRO A 107 -11.15 4.89 -6.58
N GLN A 108 -11.47 3.96 -5.67
CA GLN A 108 -10.61 3.59 -4.54
C GLN A 108 -9.62 2.45 -4.84
N LYS A 109 -9.75 1.73 -5.96
CA LYS A 109 -9.00 0.48 -6.18
C LYS A 109 -8.67 0.28 -7.65
N ASN A 110 -7.43 -0.11 -7.93
CA ASN A 110 -7.03 -0.51 -9.26
C ASN A 110 -7.81 -1.76 -9.73
N THR A 111 -7.84 -1.97 -11.04
CA THR A 111 -8.17 -3.28 -11.62
C THR A 111 -7.20 -4.33 -11.08
N VAL A 112 -7.71 -5.52 -10.73
CA VAL A 112 -6.89 -6.68 -10.39
C VAL A 112 -6.96 -7.69 -11.53
N CYS A 113 -5.82 -7.94 -12.16
CA CYS A 113 -5.69 -8.92 -13.24
C CYS A 113 -5.23 -10.29 -12.72
N GLY A 114 -5.85 -11.34 -13.24
CA GLY A 114 -5.50 -12.74 -12.98
C GLY A 114 -5.59 -13.57 -14.25
N CYS A 115 -5.30 -14.86 -14.15
CA CYS A 115 -5.37 -15.78 -15.28
C CYS A 115 -6.71 -16.52 -15.32
N GLN A 116 -7.24 -16.73 -16.53
CA GLN A 116 -8.43 -17.56 -16.72
C GLN A 116 -8.18 -19.02 -16.33
N HIS A 117 -9.26 -19.80 -16.20
CA HIS A 117 -9.16 -21.21 -15.82
C HIS A 117 -8.24 -22.01 -16.76
N GLY A 118 -7.40 -22.87 -16.19
CA GLY A 118 -6.40 -23.65 -16.93
C GLY A 118 -5.05 -22.96 -17.08
N TYR A 119 -4.88 -21.74 -16.55
CA TYR A 119 -3.63 -20.99 -16.54
C TYR A 119 -3.28 -20.53 -15.13
N TYR A 120 -2.00 -20.33 -14.84
CA TYR A 120 -1.50 -19.75 -13.60
C TYR A 120 -0.61 -18.56 -13.87
N LYS A 121 -0.57 -17.61 -12.91
CA LYS A 121 0.27 -16.42 -13.00
C LYS A 121 1.73 -16.80 -12.74
N LYS A 122 2.57 -16.70 -13.77
CA LYS A 122 4.03 -16.80 -13.65
C LYS A 122 4.60 -15.39 -13.61
N VAL A 123 5.18 -15.01 -12.49
CA VAL A 123 5.87 -13.72 -12.33
C VAL A 123 7.33 -13.92 -12.76
N PHE A 124 7.83 -13.03 -13.61
CA PHE A 124 9.21 -13.08 -14.11
C PHE A 124 10.13 -12.13 -13.32
N ASP A 125 9.62 -10.96 -12.94
CA ASP A 125 10.32 -9.96 -12.15
C ASP A 125 9.30 -9.13 -11.33
N GLN A 126 9.71 -8.03 -10.70
CA GLN A 126 8.83 -7.21 -9.85
C GLN A 126 7.64 -6.58 -10.59
N ILE A 127 7.67 -6.48 -11.92
CA ILE A 127 6.69 -5.75 -12.74
C ILE A 127 6.07 -6.65 -13.83
N SER A 128 6.77 -7.70 -14.26
CA SER A 128 6.43 -8.55 -15.39
C SER A 128 5.86 -9.90 -14.97
N TRP A 129 4.76 -10.29 -15.61
CA TRP A 129 4.10 -11.57 -15.40
C TRP A 129 3.34 -12.01 -16.66
N ASP A 130 3.05 -13.31 -16.73
CA ASP A 130 2.26 -13.90 -17.80
C ASP A 130 1.43 -15.10 -17.31
N CYS A 131 0.45 -15.49 -18.12
CA CYS A 131 -0.42 -16.64 -17.87
C CYS A 131 0.13 -17.88 -18.56
N VAL A 132 0.66 -18.80 -17.77
CA VAL A 132 1.23 -20.05 -18.26
C VAL A 132 0.19 -21.17 -18.13
N PRO A 133 0.01 -22.02 -19.15
CA PRO A 133 -0.93 -23.13 -19.07
C PRO A 133 -0.51 -24.07 -17.93
N VAL A 134 -1.49 -24.48 -17.13
CA VAL A 134 -1.29 -25.55 -16.16
C VAL A 134 -1.02 -26.81 -16.97
N LYS A 135 0.21 -27.33 -16.89
CA LYS A 135 0.54 -28.64 -17.47
C LYS A 135 -0.31 -29.67 -16.74
N ARG A 136 -1.41 -30.08 -17.35
CA ARG A 136 -2.04 -31.35 -17.00
C ARG A 136 -1.10 -32.40 -17.54
N THR A 137 -0.18 -32.88 -16.72
CA THR A 137 0.30 -34.25 -16.92
C THR A 137 -0.96 -35.09 -16.81
N VAL A 138 -1.53 -35.44 -17.96
CA VAL A 138 -2.39 -36.61 -18.03
C VAL A 138 -1.42 -37.74 -17.72
N SER A 139 -1.18 -37.98 -16.43
CA SER A 139 -0.82 -39.30 -15.99
C SER A 139 -1.98 -40.13 -16.50
N VAL A 140 -1.79 -40.78 -17.64
CA VAL A 140 -2.58 -41.95 -18.00
C VAL A 140 -2.23 -42.95 -16.91
N ALA A 141 -2.91 -42.82 -15.78
CA ALA A 141 -2.83 -43.70 -14.65
C ALA A 141 -4.28 -43.93 -14.27
N ILE A 142 -4.82 -45.02 -14.82
CA ILE A 142 -5.68 -45.97 -14.12
C ILE A 142 -6.37 -45.35 -12.90
N ARG A 143 -7.68 -45.06 -13.01
CA ARG A 143 -8.62 -44.71 -11.93
C ARG A 143 -7.97 -44.60 -10.52
N GLY A 144 -7.43 -43.45 -10.11
CA GLY A 144 -7.00 -43.33 -8.71
C GLY A 144 -6.15 -42.14 -8.25
N LEU A 145 -5.38 -41.46 -9.11
CA LEU A 145 -4.32 -40.54 -8.64
C LEU A 145 -4.42 -39.09 -9.17
N LEU A 146 -5.63 -38.56 -9.34
CA LEU A 146 -5.79 -37.11 -9.50
C LEU A 146 -5.77 -36.43 -8.13
N PRO A 147 -4.97 -35.36 -7.91
CA PRO A 147 -5.12 -34.50 -6.75
C PRO A 147 -6.57 -34.02 -6.70
N LYS A 148 -7.26 -34.24 -5.58
CA LYS A 148 -8.64 -33.78 -5.40
C LYS A 148 -8.70 -32.28 -5.71
N PRO A 149 -9.67 -31.81 -6.52
CA PRO A 149 -9.88 -30.38 -6.71
C PRO A 149 -10.01 -29.70 -5.35
N SER A 150 -9.36 -28.56 -5.18
CA SER A 150 -9.54 -27.71 -4.00
C SER A 150 -11.04 -27.54 -3.72
N PRO A 151 -11.50 -27.60 -2.45
CA PRO A 151 -12.93 -27.59 -2.09
C PRO A 151 -13.75 -26.41 -2.64
N GLN A 152 -13.09 -25.37 -3.15
CA GLN A 152 -13.70 -24.13 -3.65
C GLN A 152 -13.85 -24.07 -5.18
N SER A 153 -13.45 -25.11 -5.95
CA SER A 153 -13.66 -25.08 -7.39
C SER A 153 -15.16 -25.33 -7.73
N PRO A 154 -15.81 -24.46 -8.53
CA PRO A 154 -17.19 -24.70 -8.95
C PRO A 154 -17.30 -25.98 -9.77
N LYS A 155 -18.30 -26.82 -9.48
CA LYS A 155 -18.54 -28.05 -10.24
C LYS A 155 -19.40 -27.71 -11.44
N TYR A 156 -18.87 -27.94 -12.64
CA TYR A 156 -19.58 -27.74 -13.89
C TYR A 156 -20.09 -29.09 -14.42
N SER A 157 -21.39 -29.18 -14.66
CA SER A 157 -22.03 -30.35 -15.29
C SER A 157 -22.73 -29.91 -16.57
N ARG A 158 -22.59 -30.69 -17.65
CA ARG A 158 -23.28 -30.44 -18.91
C ARG A 158 -24.54 -31.32 -18.96
N VAL A 159 -25.71 -30.69 -18.92
CA VAL A 159 -27.01 -31.39 -19.01
C VAL A 159 -27.78 -30.77 -20.16
N SER A 160 -28.09 -31.57 -21.18
CA SER A 160 -28.93 -31.17 -22.32
C SER A 160 -28.50 -29.84 -22.98
N GLY A 161 -27.20 -29.70 -23.27
CA GLY A 161 -26.65 -28.53 -23.94
C GLY A 161 -26.45 -27.28 -23.08
N ARG A 162 -26.87 -27.27 -21.81
CA ARG A 162 -26.62 -26.16 -20.87
C ARG A 162 -25.53 -26.50 -19.86
N VAL A 163 -24.73 -25.50 -19.52
CA VAL A 163 -23.68 -25.61 -18.50
C VAL A 163 -24.27 -25.21 -17.16
N GLN A 164 -24.41 -26.19 -16.27
CA GLN A 164 -24.86 -25.97 -14.90
C GLN A 164 -23.65 -25.81 -13.98
N VAL A 165 -23.61 -24.72 -13.22
CA VAL A 165 -22.56 -24.43 -12.23
C VAL A 165 -23.12 -24.67 -10.84
N ARG A 166 -22.54 -25.59 -10.07
CA ARG A 166 -22.86 -25.81 -8.66
C ARG A 166 -21.73 -25.28 -7.77
N PHE A 167 -22.10 -24.36 -6.89
CA PHE A 167 -21.25 -23.89 -5.81
C PHE A 167 -21.54 -24.71 -4.55
N GLY A 168 -20.53 -24.96 -3.71
CA GLY A 168 -20.64 -25.83 -2.53
C GLY A 168 -21.70 -25.42 -1.49
N SER A 169 -22.33 -24.25 -1.66
CA SER A 169 -23.44 -23.71 -0.87
C SER A 169 -24.84 -24.17 -1.32
N GLY A 170 -24.96 -25.07 -2.30
CA GLY A 170 -26.25 -25.59 -2.78
C GLY A 170 -26.94 -24.72 -3.85
N THR A 171 -26.39 -23.55 -4.18
CA THR A 171 -26.87 -22.70 -5.28
C THR A 171 -26.41 -23.23 -6.65
N SER A 172 -27.37 -23.48 -7.54
CA SER A 172 -27.14 -23.82 -8.95
C SER A 172 -27.46 -22.62 -9.84
N LEU A 173 -26.53 -22.25 -10.72
CA LEU A 173 -26.77 -21.28 -11.79
C LEU A 173 -26.75 -22.00 -13.14
N TYR A 174 -27.72 -21.69 -14.00
CA TYR A 174 -27.77 -22.15 -15.37
C TYR A 174 -27.30 -21.02 -16.28
N LEU A 175 -26.19 -21.25 -16.99
CA LEU A 175 -25.77 -20.38 -18.08
C LEU A 175 -26.55 -20.81 -19.33
N LYS A 176 -27.30 -19.88 -19.90
CA LYS A 176 -27.93 -20.05 -21.23
C LYS A 176 -26.87 -19.98 -22.32
#